data_AF-A0A662VYG7-F1
#
_entry.id   AF-A0A662VYG7-F1
#
_cell.length_a   1.000
_cell.length_b   1.000
_cell.length_c   1.000
_cell.angle_alpha   90.00
_cell.angle_beta   90.00
_cell.angle_gamma   90.00
#
_symmetry.space_group_name_H-M   'P 1'
#
loop_
_entity.id
_entity.type
_entity.pdbx_description
1 polymer ?
#
loop_
_entity_poly.entity_id
_entity_poly.type
_entity_poly.pdbx_seq_one_letter_code
_entity_poly.pdbx_strand_id
1 'polypeptide(L)'
;MGGRKGRKKGKKKKKGGSDRWIQKAIKHPGALKAWLKRHRSEVKKATGMNPFTKSGEVNTKCLQNLRHTRYYQKLSPTTKRRINLAITLEKFHKG
;
A
#
# COMPACT_ATOMS: atom_id res chain seq x y z
N MET A 1 -1.43 4.87 -44.78
CA MET A 1 -0.35 4.59 -43.80
C MET A 1 0.26 5.93 -43.40
N GLY A 2 0.47 6.39 -42.18
CA GLY A 2 0.23 5.97 -40.80
C GLY A 2 0.81 7.11 -39.95
N GLY A 3 0.12 7.55 -38.90
CA GLY A 3 0.57 8.71 -38.11
C GLY A 3 0.06 8.68 -36.68
N ARG A 4 0.43 7.65 -35.91
CA ARG A 4 0.09 7.53 -34.49
C ARG A 4 0.91 8.54 -33.68
N LYS A 5 0.24 9.61 -33.23
CA LYS A 5 0.71 10.66 -32.32
C LYS A 5 1.36 10.03 -31.07
N GLY A 6 2.68 10.18 -30.95
CA GLY A 6 3.49 9.64 -29.86
C GLY A 6 3.14 10.25 -28.50
N ARG A 7 2.60 9.42 -27.59
CA ARG A 7 2.30 9.79 -26.21
C ARG A 7 3.61 9.90 -25.41
N LYS A 8 4.11 11.12 -25.19
CA LYS A 8 5.25 11.42 -24.30
C LYS A 8 4.96 10.87 -22.89
N LYS A 9 5.57 9.74 -22.56
CA LYS A 9 5.53 9.10 -21.24
C LYS A 9 6.43 9.93 -20.30
N GLY A 10 5.82 10.83 -19.53
CA GLY A 10 6.53 11.67 -18.55
C GLY A 10 7.39 10.82 -17.61
N LYS A 11 8.69 11.12 -17.56
CA LYS A 11 9.65 10.52 -16.62
C LYS A 11 9.19 10.85 -15.19
N LYS A 12 8.73 9.84 -14.44
CA LYS A 12 8.48 9.98 -13.00
C LYS A 12 9.82 10.25 -12.29
N LYS A 13 9.96 11.44 -11.71
CA LYS A 13 11.03 11.81 -10.78
C LYS A 13 11.18 10.71 -9.71
N LYS A 14 12.37 10.12 -9.59
CA LYS A 14 12.78 9.35 -8.41
C LYS A 14 12.95 10.36 -7.28
N LYS A 15 11.96 10.49 -6.39
CA LYS A 15 12.15 11.15 -5.09
C LYS A 15 12.71 10.08 -4.14
N GLY A 16 14.02 9.99 -4.08
CA GLY A 16 14.71 9.25 -3.02
C GLY A 16 14.55 10.00 -1.69
N GLY A 17 14.41 9.24 -0.59
CA GLY A 17 14.67 9.78 0.74
C GLY A 17 13.53 9.82 1.76
N SER A 18 12.41 9.09 1.61
CA SER A 18 11.45 8.94 2.73
C SER A 18 10.95 7.51 3.01
N ASP A 19 11.42 6.49 2.30
CA ASP A 19 10.93 5.09 2.39
C ASP A 19 11.10 4.38 3.77
N ARG A 20 11.64 5.04 4.79
CA ARG A 20 11.86 4.43 6.13
C ARG A 20 11.00 5.00 7.25
N TRP A 21 10.36 6.15 7.10
CA TRP A 21 9.57 6.72 8.21
C TRP A 21 8.22 5.98 8.37
N ILE A 22 7.58 5.50 7.29
CA ILE A 22 6.40 4.62 7.37
C ILE A 22 6.78 3.34 8.14
N GLN A 23 8.01 2.85 7.97
CA GLN A 23 8.52 1.69 8.70
C GLN A 23 8.97 2.02 10.15
N LYS A 24 9.13 3.29 10.54
CA LYS A 24 9.48 3.73 11.90
C LYS A 24 8.28 4.21 12.74
N ALA A 25 7.32 4.89 12.11
CA ALA A 25 6.14 5.46 12.77
C ALA A 25 5.14 4.39 13.21
N ILE A 26 5.19 3.23 12.58
CA ILE A 26 4.56 2.03 13.10
C ILE A 26 5.59 1.44 14.08
N LYS A 27 5.53 1.64 15.39
CA LYS A 27 6.39 0.87 16.34
C LYS A 27 6.04 -0.64 16.37
N HIS A 28 5.04 -1.08 15.57
CA HIS A 28 4.72 -2.48 15.26
C HIS A 28 4.59 -2.76 13.74
N PRO A 29 5.52 -2.36 12.86
CA PRO A 29 5.42 -2.60 11.42
C PRO A 29 5.53 -4.09 11.14
N GLY A 30 6.28 -4.83 11.97
CA GLY A 30 6.39 -6.27 11.92
C GLY A 30 5.02 -6.95 11.95
N ALA A 31 4.07 -6.50 12.78
CA ALA A 31 2.78 -7.18 12.90
C ALA A 31 1.89 -7.01 11.66
N LEU A 32 1.77 -5.79 11.12
CA LEU A 32 1.02 -5.56 9.88
C LEU A 32 1.76 -6.16 8.67
N LYS A 33 3.09 -5.99 8.58
CA LYS A 33 3.93 -6.54 7.51
C LYS A 33 3.92 -8.06 7.51
N ALA A 34 4.04 -8.70 8.68
CA ALA A 34 3.95 -10.15 8.82
C ALA A 34 2.53 -10.65 8.51
N TRP A 35 1.50 -9.91 8.91
CA TRP A 35 0.12 -10.24 8.53
C TRP A 35 -0.06 -10.16 7.01
N LEU A 36 0.39 -9.07 6.37
CA LEU A 36 0.33 -8.87 4.91
C LEU A 36 1.18 -9.86 4.13
N LYS A 37 2.32 -10.32 4.68
CA LYS A 37 3.13 -11.39 4.10
C LYS A 37 2.36 -12.71 4.11
N ARG A 38 1.72 -13.06 5.23
CA ARG A 38 0.90 -14.29 5.38
C ARG A 38 -0.34 -14.28 4.49
N HIS A 39 -1.03 -13.14 4.39
CA HIS A 39 -2.30 -13.00 3.67
C HIS A 39 -2.10 -12.37 2.28
N ARG A 40 -0.88 -12.38 1.73
CA ARG A 40 -0.53 -11.66 0.49
C ARG A 40 -1.43 -12.06 -0.67
N SER A 41 -1.66 -13.35 -0.82
CA SER A 41 -2.46 -13.92 -1.92
C SER A 41 -3.92 -13.49 -1.83
N GLU A 42 -4.50 -13.51 -0.63
CA GLU A 42 -5.88 -13.11 -0.39
C GLU A 42 -6.07 -11.60 -0.60
N VAL A 43 -5.16 -10.79 -0.07
CA VAL A 43 -5.17 -9.33 -0.27
C VAL A 43 -5.04 -8.99 -1.76
N LYS A 44 -4.18 -9.71 -2.49
CA LYS A 44 -4.03 -9.54 -3.94
C LYS A 44 -5.30 -9.94 -4.69
N LYS A 45 -5.98 -11.03 -4.30
CA LYS A 45 -7.27 -11.43 -4.88
C LYS A 45 -8.35 -10.39 -4.59
N ALA A 46 -8.42 -9.87 -3.36
CA ALA A 46 -9.44 -8.92 -2.94
C ALA A 46 -9.27 -7.54 -3.59
N THR A 47 -8.03 -7.08 -3.79
CA THR A 47 -7.74 -5.71 -4.25
C THR A 47 -7.23 -5.61 -5.68
N GLY A 48 -6.84 -6.73 -6.30
CA GLY A 48 -6.12 -6.76 -7.57
C GLY A 48 -4.69 -6.20 -7.49
N MET A 49 -4.21 -5.82 -6.29
CA MET A 49 -2.94 -5.13 -6.10
C MET A 49 -2.00 -5.91 -5.18
N ASN A 50 -0.69 -5.75 -5.40
CA ASN A 50 0.29 -6.29 -4.46
C ASN A 50 0.34 -5.40 -3.21
N PRO A 51 0.20 -5.95 -1.99
CA PRO A 51 0.32 -5.21 -0.74
C PRO A 51 1.73 -4.66 -0.47
N PHE A 52 2.73 -5.10 -1.24
CA PHE A 52 4.10 -4.58 -1.17
C PHE A 52 4.51 -3.84 -2.45
N THR A 53 5.24 -2.74 -2.29
CA THR A 53 5.92 -2.01 -3.36
C THR A 53 7.14 -2.81 -3.87
N LYS A 54 7.72 -2.41 -5.00
CA LYS A 54 8.95 -3.04 -5.52
C LYS A 54 10.13 -2.91 -4.54
N SER A 55 10.14 -1.86 -3.72
CA SER A 55 11.12 -1.60 -2.68
C SER A 55 10.89 -2.43 -1.40
N GLY A 56 9.82 -3.25 -1.34
CA GLY A 56 9.50 -4.09 -0.17
C GLY A 56 8.76 -3.35 0.95
N GLU A 57 8.19 -2.19 0.66
CA GLU A 57 7.39 -1.41 1.60
C GLU A 57 5.91 -1.72 1.48
N VAL A 58 5.13 -1.33 2.48
CA VAL A 58 3.67 -1.51 2.45
C VAL A 58 3.06 -0.52 1.45
N ASN A 59 2.31 -1.06 0.49
CA ASN A 59 1.59 -0.29 -0.51
C ASN A 59 0.30 0.30 0.10
N THR A 60 0.36 1.56 0.52
CA THR A 60 -0.78 2.25 1.17
C THR A 60 -2.00 2.40 0.25
N LYS A 61 -1.82 2.48 -1.08
CA LYS A 61 -2.94 2.45 -2.04
C LYS A 61 -3.68 1.11 -2.02
N CYS A 62 -2.93 0.01 -1.92
CA CYS A 62 -3.54 -1.31 -1.76
C CYS A 62 -4.35 -1.38 -0.47
N LEU A 63 -3.84 -0.82 0.64
CA LEU A 63 -4.57 -0.74 1.91
C LEU A 63 -5.84 0.11 1.83
N GLN A 64 -5.79 1.25 1.13
CA GLN A 64 -6.97 2.10 0.88
C GLN A 64 -8.04 1.31 0.13
N ASN A 65 -7.67 0.63 -0.95
CA ASN A 65 -8.61 -0.20 -1.71
C ASN A 65 -9.14 -1.38 -0.89
N LEU A 66 -8.28 -2.02 -0.07
CA LEU A 66 -8.66 -3.13 0.79
C LEU A 66 -9.84 -2.75 1.69
N ARG A 67 -9.88 -1.52 2.25
CA ARG A 67 -10.97 -1.04 3.12
C ARG A 67 -12.36 -1.13 2.49
N HIS A 68 -12.45 -1.07 1.17
CA HIS A 68 -13.72 -1.10 0.44
C HIS A 68 -14.14 -2.51 0.01
N THR A 69 -13.37 -3.54 0.37
CA THR A 69 -13.65 -4.94 0.00
C THR A 69 -14.45 -5.66 1.07
N ARG A 70 -15.26 -6.65 0.66
CA ARG A 70 -15.93 -7.58 1.58
C ARG A 70 -14.92 -8.35 2.45
N TYR A 71 -13.71 -8.58 1.94
CA TYR A 71 -12.64 -9.24 2.70
C TYR A 71 -12.23 -8.41 3.92
N TYR A 72 -12.12 -7.08 3.78
CA TYR A 72 -11.81 -6.20 4.91
C TYR A 72 -12.88 -6.22 6.00
N GLN A 73 -14.16 -6.35 5.63
CA GLN A 73 -15.25 -6.44 6.60
C GLN A 73 -15.12 -7.66 7.52
N LYS A 74 -14.59 -8.78 7.00
CA LYS A 74 -14.35 -10.03 7.74
C LYS A 74 -13.09 -10.00 8.62
N LEU A 75 -12.24 -8.97 8.49
CA LEU A 75 -11.01 -8.88 9.28
C LEU A 75 -11.29 -8.55 10.74
N SER A 76 -10.39 -9.02 11.62
CA SER A 76 -10.44 -8.70 13.04
C SER A 76 -10.28 -7.19 13.29
N PRO A 77 -10.88 -6.65 14.37
CA PRO A 77 -10.76 -5.23 14.74
C PRO A 77 -9.29 -4.78 14.86
N THR A 78 -8.42 -5.62 15.40
CA THR A 78 -6.98 -5.35 15.54
C THR A 78 -6.30 -5.14 14.18
N THR A 79 -6.61 -5.97 13.19
CA THR A 79 -6.06 -5.83 11.83
C THR A 79 -6.60 -4.58 11.15
N LYS A 80 -7.91 -4.30 11.29
CA LYS A 80 -8.53 -3.06 10.79
C LYS A 80 -7.86 -1.82 11.39
N ARG A 81 -7.61 -1.79 12.70
CA ARG A 81 -6.93 -0.69 13.39
C ARG A 81 -5.52 -0.47 12.85
N ARG A 82 -4.75 -1.55 12.61
CA ARG A 82 -3.40 -1.47 12.00
C ARG A 82 -3.42 -0.92 10.58
N ILE A 83 -4.37 -1.37 9.75
CA ILE A 83 -4.55 -0.89 8.37
C ILE A 83 -4.90 0.60 8.37
N ASN A 84 -5.87 1.02 9.19
CA ASN A 84 -6.30 2.40 9.28
C ASN A 84 -5.16 3.30 9.79
N LEU A 85 -4.42 2.86 10.81
CA LEU A 85 -3.25 3.59 11.31
C LEU A 85 -2.20 3.80 10.20
N ALA A 86 -1.89 2.76 9.42
CA ALA A 86 -0.93 2.87 8.31
C ALA A 86 -1.38 3.88 7.24
N ILE A 87 -2.68 3.93 6.94
CA ILE A 87 -3.25 4.92 6.00
C ILE A 87 -3.18 6.33 6.60
N THR A 88 -3.59 6.48 7.85
CA THR A 88 -3.61 7.78 8.56
C THR A 88 -2.21 8.36 8.68
N LEU A 89 -1.22 7.55 9.10
CA LEU A 89 0.16 8.01 9.18
C LEU A 89 0.63 8.52 7.82
N GLU A 90 0.38 7.77 6.74
CA GLU A 90 0.81 8.19 5.42
C GLU A 90 0.23 9.54 4.98
N LYS A 91 -1.05 9.78 5.30
CA LYS A 91 -1.68 11.08 5.05
C LYS A 91 -0.92 12.22 5.75
N PHE A 92 -0.53 12.03 7.00
CA PHE A 92 0.22 13.03 7.76
C PHE A 92 1.62 13.32 7.21
N HIS A 93 2.22 12.42 6.45
CA HIS A 93 3.53 12.67 5.82
C HIS A 93 3.44 13.29 4.43
N LYS A 94 2.35 13.04 3.71
CA LYS A 94 2.14 13.62 2.38
C LYS A 94 1.51 15.01 2.43
N GLY A 95 0.87 15.35 3.56
CA GLY A 95 0.40 16.69 3.87
C GLY A 95 1.52 17.64 4.23
#